data_AF-A0A821VSB1-F1
#
_entry.id   AF-A0A821VSB1-F1
#
_cell.length_a   1.000
_cell.length_b   1.000
_cell.length_c   1.000
_cell.angle_alpha   90.00
_cell.angle_beta   90.00
_cell.angle_gamma   90.00
#
_symmetry.space_group_name_H-M   'P 1'
#
loop_
_entity.id
_entity.type
_entity.pdbx_description
1 polymer ?
#
loop_
_entity_poly.entity_id
_entity_poly.type
_entity_poly.pdbx_seq_one_letter_code
_entity_poly.pdbx_strand_id
1 'polypeptide(L)'
;MSEMLDGAIEVALQNTYQLVKILSMAKENKSETMRKLINGELKYPKVFKGYLWKTLGLNKVKKSCNHEETHKYLCRHLDMMKANMNWPTLDCTDYYQLLSFLINEKQFINYTLNAKLKATAVYGYFLEQFSQVFIMKQLKNETTTTLKDFLKEHLNISDSYSRKLRWLGKLFYKYERIQSLCISLNELYKRKVAIENMLNLDNEKSQFWMNKINL
;
A
#
# COMPACT_ATOMS: atom_id res chain seq x y z
N MET A 1 14.35 -47.45 8.25
CA MET A 1 13.10 -46.76 7.86
C MET A 1 12.19 -46.54 9.07
N SER A 2 11.94 -47.55 9.91
CA SER A 2 11.20 -47.40 11.19
C SER A 2 11.80 -46.33 12.11
N GLU A 3 13.10 -46.41 12.40
CA GLU A 3 13.78 -45.46 13.31
C GLU A 3 13.71 -43.99 12.85
N MET A 4 13.70 -43.75 11.54
CA MET A 4 13.56 -42.39 10.99
C MET A 4 12.12 -41.86 11.15
N LEU A 5 11.12 -42.72 11.04
CA LEU A 5 9.72 -42.39 11.27
C LEU A 5 9.48 -42.13 12.76
N ASP A 6 10.05 -42.96 13.63
CA ASP A 6 9.94 -42.82 15.09
C ASP A 6 10.54 -41.48 15.56
N GLY A 7 11.72 -41.12 15.05
CA GLY A 7 12.32 -39.81 15.34
C GLY A 7 11.49 -38.62 14.82
N ALA A 8 10.88 -38.75 13.64
CA ALA A 8 10.00 -37.70 13.11
C ALA A 8 8.73 -37.52 13.95
N ILE A 9 8.14 -38.62 14.43
CA ILE A 9 6.97 -38.63 15.32
C ILE A 9 7.34 -37.96 16.65
N GLU A 10 8.49 -38.30 17.24
CA GLU A 10 8.93 -37.71 18.50
C GLU A 10 9.11 -36.19 18.39
N VAL A 11 9.76 -35.71 17.32
CA VAL A 11 9.93 -34.27 17.06
C VAL A 11 8.57 -33.57 16.88
N ALA A 12 7.62 -34.20 16.19
CA ALA A 12 6.27 -33.64 16.03
C ALA A 12 5.52 -33.53 17.36
N LEU A 13 5.62 -34.56 18.22
CA LEU A 13 5.01 -34.55 19.56
C LEU A 13 5.63 -33.47 20.44
N GLN A 14 6.95 -33.36 20.47
CA GLN A 14 7.65 -32.33 21.26
C GLN A 14 7.26 -30.91 20.82
N ASN A 15 7.21 -30.66 19.51
CA ASN A 15 6.78 -29.36 18.99
C ASN A 15 5.33 -29.05 19.37
N THR A 16 4.44 -30.04 19.29
CA THR A 16 3.03 -29.87 19.64
C THR A 16 2.87 -29.59 21.14
N TYR A 17 3.60 -30.31 22.00
CA TYR A 17 3.59 -30.07 23.44
C TYR A 17 4.06 -28.66 23.82
N GLN A 18 5.15 -28.19 23.19
CA GLN A 18 5.63 -26.81 23.40
C GLN A 18 4.60 -25.77 22.97
N LEU A 19 3.91 -25.98 21.84
CA LEU A 19 2.83 -25.10 21.39
C LEU A 19 1.71 -25.02 22.44
N VAL A 20 1.22 -26.16 22.91
CA VAL A 20 0.13 -26.22 23.90
C VAL A 20 0.54 -25.49 25.18
N LYS A 21 1.77 -25.69 25.67
CA LYS A 21 2.30 -24.98 26.84
C LYS A 21 2.26 -23.47 26.67
N ILE A 22 2.72 -22.94 25.52
CA ILE A 22 2.71 -21.50 25.24
C ILE A 22 1.27 -20.96 25.23
N LEU A 23 0.33 -21.68 24.63
CA LEU A 23 -1.08 -21.28 24.58
C LEU A 23 -1.72 -21.28 25.97
N SER A 24 -1.40 -22.25 26.82
CA SER A 24 -1.86 -22.28 28.21
C SER A 24 -1.32 -21.09 29.01
N MET A 25 -0.02 -20.77 28.88
CA MET A 25 0.55 -19.57 29.50
C MET A 25 -0.13 -18.28 29.01
N ALA A 26 -0.42 -18.20 27.70
CA ALA A 26 -1.12 -17.05 27.13
C ALA A 26 -2.59 -16.95 27.59
N LYS A 27 -3.24 -18.08 27.91
CA LYS A 27 -4.58 -18.12 28.48
C LYS A 27 -4.60 -17.53 29.91
N GLU A 28 -3.55 -17.77 30.68
CA GLU A 28 -3.40 -17.23 32.05
C GLU A 28 -2.98 -15.75 32.03
N ASN A 29 -1.95 -15.40 31.26
CA ASN A 29 -1.47 -14.03 31.14
C ASN A 29 -0.89 -13.78 29.75
N LYS A 30 -1.77 -13.30 28.85
CA LYS A 30 -1.45 -13.03 27.45
C LYS A 30 -0.30 -12.03 27.30
N SER A 31 -0.36 -10.90 28.02
CA SER A 31 0.61 -9.80 27.88
C SER A 31 2.03 -10.22 28.27
N GLU A 32 2.18 -10.93 29.39
CA GLU A 32 3.48 -11.41 29.85
C GLU A 32 4.05 -12.50 28.95
N THR A 33 3.19 -13.41 28.46
CA THR A 33 3.60 -14.46 27.52
C THR A 33 4.09 -13.86 26.20
N MET A 34 3.40 -12.82 25.70
CA MET A 34 3.82 -12.09 24.51
C MET A 34 5.17 -11.40 24.70
N ARG A 35 5.38 -10.71 25.84
CA ARG A 35 6.66 -10.07 26.18
C ARG A 35 7.82 -11.07 26.13
N LYS A 36 7.64 -12.23 26.77
CA LYS A 36 8.65 -13.31 26.80
C LYS A 36 8.95 -13.88 25.41
N LEU A 37 7.94 -14.05 24.55
CA LEU A 37 8.14 -14.51 23.17
C LEU A 37 8.90 -13.49 22.31
N ILE A 38 8.60 -12.19 22.46
CA ILE A 38 9.25 -11.11 21.70
C ILE A 38 10.72 -10.97 22.11
N ASN A 39 11.00 -11.03 23.41
CA ASN A 39 12.36 -10.88 23.95
C ASN A 39 13.23 -12.13 23.77
N GLY A 40 12.68 -13.23 23.26
CA GLY A 40 13.38 -14.51 23.13
C GLY A 40 13.57 -15.27 24.46
N GLU A 41 12.95 -14.79 25.54
CA GLU A 41 12.93 -15.46 26.86
C GLU A 41 12.12 -16.77 26.82
N LEU A 42 11.14 -16.87 25.92
CA LEU A 42 10.34 -18.08 25.69
C LEU A 42 10.61 -18.65 24.28
N LYS A 43 11.20 -19.85 24.24
CA LYS A 43 11.41 -20.58 22.98
C LYS A 43 10.11 -21.18 22.46
N TYR A 44 10.01 -21.28 21.14
CA TYR A 44 8.85 -21.87 20.46
C TYR A 44 9.28 -22.65 19.21
N PRO A 45 8.49 -23.65 18.78
CA PRO A 45 8.73 -24.35 17.54
C PRO A 45 8.51 -23.43 16.33
N LYS A 46 9.53 -23.28 15.48
CA LYS A 46 9.48 -22.41 14.30
C LYS A 46 8.32 -22.75 13.35
N VAL A 47 7.95 -24.03 13.27
CA VAL A 47 6.82 -24.53 12.46
C VAL A 47 5.48 -23.88 12.84
N PHE A 48 5.31 -23.46 14.09
CA PHE A 48 4.08 -22.83 14.58
C PHE A 48 4.18 -21.30 14.68
N LYS A 49 5.26 -20.68 14.20
CA LYS A 49 5.46 -19.21 14.29
C LYS A 49 4.27 -18.43 13.75
N GLY A 50 3.81 -18.76 12.54
CA GLY A 50 2.70 -18.05 11.90
C GLY A 50 1.40 -18.18 12.69
N TYR A 51 1.13 -19.38 13.20
CA TYR A 51 -0.04 -19.64 14.03
C TYR A 51 0.01 -18.86 15.35
N LEU A 52 1.11 -18.96 16.10
CA LEU A 52 1.31 -18.22 17.35
C LEU A 52 1.18 -16.71 17.13
N TRP A 53 1.73 -16.19 16.03
CA TRP A 53 1.69 -14.75 15.76
C TRP A 53 0.30 -14.25 15.44
N LYS A 54 -0.48 -15.05 14.71
CA LYS A 54 -1.89 -14.77 14.41
C LYS A 54 -2.74 -14.87 15.69
N THR A 55 -2.63 -15.95 16.44
CA THR A 55 -3.47 -16.25 17.61
C THR A 55 -3.19 -15.29 18.78
N LEU A 56 -1.94 -14.93 19.00
CA LEU A 56 -1.57 -14.00 20.07
C LEU A 56 -1.65 -12.53 19.66
N GLY A 57 -1.89 -12.23 18.38
CA GLY A 57 -1.90 -10.84 17.88
C GLY A 57 -0.49 -10.22 17.79
N LEU A 58 0.56 -11.05 17.67
CA LEU A 58 1.94 -10.61 17.45
C LEU A 58 2.22 -10.27 15.96
N ASN A 59 1.19 -10.26 15.12
CA ASN A 59 1.27 -9.79 13.74
C ASN A 59 1.76 -8.36 13.71
N LYS A 60 3.10 -8.22 13.67
CA LYS A 60 3.87 -6.97 13.72
C LYS A 60 3.18 -5.95 14.64
N VAL A 61 3.74 -5.71 15.82
CA VAL A 61 3.73 -4.33 16.33
C VAL A 61 4.28 -3.51 15.18
N LYS A 62 3.36 -2.98 14.37
CA LYS A 62 3.61 -2.22 13.17
C LYS A 62 4.22 -1.01 13.80
N LYS A 63 5.56 -0.92 13.75
CA LYS A 63 6.39 0.18 14.27
C LYS A 63 5.48 1.39 14.25
N SER A 64 5.05 1.86 15.44
CA SER A 64 3.94 2.81 15.53
C SER A 64 4.22 3.84 14.47
N CYS A 65 3.33 3.93 13.48
CA CYS A 65 3.57 4.79 12.36
C CYS A 65 3.55 6.17 12.96
N ASN A 66 4.70 6.70 13.31
CA ASN A 66 4.80 7.98 13.95
C ASN A 66 4.33 8.96 12.90
N HIS A 67 3.07 9.41 13.04
CA HIS A 67 2.43 10.32 12.10
C HIS A 67 3.30 11.56 11.94
N GLU A 68 3.96 11.99 13.02
CA GLU A 68 4.89 13.10 13.02
C GLU A 68 6.17 12.83 12.21
N GLU A 69 6.78 11.64 12.32
CA GLU A 69 7.93 11.28 11.48
C GLU A 69 7.55 11.21 10.00
N THR A 70 6.38 10.68 9.69
CA THR A 70 5.88 10.59 8.32
C THR A 70 5.64 11.98 7.74
N HIS A 71 4.98 12.84 8.51
CA HIS A 71 4.74 14.23 8.14
C HIS A 71 6.07 14.98 7.94
N LYS A 72 6.96 14.96 8.93
CA LYS A 72 8.29 15.61 8.83
C LYS A 72 9.08 15.11 7.63
N TYR A 73 9.05 13.82 7.36
CA TYR A 73 9.69 13.24 6.19
C TYR A 73 9.13 13.84 4.90
N LEU A 74 7.81 13.84 4.71
CA LEU A 74 7.18 14.40 3.52
C LEU A 74 7.44 15.91 3.38
N CYS A 75 7.39 16.66 4.48
CA CYS A 75 7.68 18.11 4.48
C CYS A 75 9.11 18.43 4.00
N ARG A 76 10.10 17.57 4.28
CA ARG A 76 11.48 17.75 3.73
C ARG A 76 11.54 17.61 2.22
N HIS A 77 10.56 16.94 1.63
CA HIS A 77 10.44 16.79 0.20
C HIS A 77 9.44 17.80 -0.39
N LEU A 78 8.83 18.69 0.39
CA LEU A 78 7.88 19.64 -0.16
C LEU A 78 8.63 20.77 -0.87
N ASP A 79 8.40 20.91 -2.17
CA ASP A 79 8.84 22.08 -2.92
C ASP A 79 7.81 23.19 -2.76
N MET A 80 8.25 24.35 -2.29
CA MET A 80 7.37 25.49 -2.07
C MET A 80 7.18 26.33 -3.35
N MET A 81 7.90 26.06 -4.44
CA MET A 81 7.72 26.80 -5.68
C MET A 81 6.43 26.35 -6.40
N LYS A 82 5.55 27.32 -6.72
CA LYS A 82 4.25 27.08 -7.38
C LYS A 82 4.43 26.35 -8.71
N ALA A 83 4.08 25.06 -8.75
CA ALA A 83 3.81 24.36 -10.00
C ALA A 83 2.40 24.70 -10.48
N ASN A 84 2.24 25.87 -11.10
CA ASN A 84 1.03 26.25 -11.83
C ASN A 84 0.84 25.27 -13.00
N MET A 85 0.03 24.24 -12.78
CA MET A 85 -0.38 23.33 -13.83
C MET A 85 -1.88 23.17 -13.66
N ASN A 86 -2.61 23.61 -14.69
CA ASN A 86 -4.05 23.45 -14.77
C ASN A 86 -4.34 21.95 -14.80
N TRP A 87 -5.10 21.48 -13.81
CA TRP A 87 -5.65 20.14 -13.87
C TRP A 87 -6.54 20.05 -15.10
N PRO A 88 -6.39 19.02 -15.95
CA PRO A 88 -7.36 18.81 -17.01
C PRO A 88 -8.73 18.56 -16.35
N THR A 89 -9.65 19.49 -16.52
CA THR A 89 -11.09 19.31 -16.21
C THR A 89 -11.68 18.42 -17.28
N LEU A 90 -11.34 17.14 -17.21
CA LEU A 90 -12.04 16.11 -17.96
C LEU A 90 -13.24 15.70 -17.12
N ASP A 91 -14.43 16.08 -17.57
CA ASP A 91 -15.72 15.62 -17.04
C ASP A 91 -16.01 14.14 -17.47
N CYS A 92 -14.93 13.36 -17.62
CA CYS A 92 -14.91 12.16 -18.44
C CYS A 92 -15.23 10.92 -17.63
N THR A 93 -16.52 10.60 -17.58
CA THR A 93 -17.02 9.27 -17.19
C THR A 93 -17.06 8.28 -18.37
N ASP A 94 -16.84 8.76 -19.60
CA ASP A 94 -16.88 7.91 -20.79
C ASP A 94 -15.63 7.04 -20.96
N TYR A 95 -15.87 5.75 -21.26
CA TYR A 95 -14.82 4.74 -21.41
C TYR A 95 -13.81 5.09 -22.52
N TYR A 96 -14.29 5.54 -23.68
CA TYR A 96 -13.44 5.79 -24.84
C TYR A 96 -12.63 7.07 -24.67
N GLN A 97 -13.21 8.10 -24.07
CA GLN A 97 -12.49 9.32 -23.71
C GLN A 97 -11.36 9.03 -22.71
N LEU A 98 -11.65 8.24 -21.66
CA LEU A 98 -10.64 7.81 -20.69
C LEU A 98 -9.53 6.97 -21.35
N LEU A 99 -9.89 6.04 -22.23
CA LEU A 99 -8.91 5.24 -22.96
C LEU A 99 -8.03 6.08 -23.88
N SER A 100 -8.65 6.99 -24.64
CA SER A 100 -7.93 7.90 -25.54
C SER A 100 -6.93 8.77 -24.76
N PHE A 101 -7.35 9.32 -23.63
CA PHE A 101 -6.46 10.06 -22.72
C PHE A 101 -5.27 9.20 -22.27
N LEU A 102 -5.52 7.98 -21.79
CA LEU A 102 -4.46 7.09 -21.30
C LEU A 102 -3.45 6.69 -22.39
N ILE A 103 -3.92 6.53 -23.63
CA ILE A 103 -3.05 6.23 -24.77
C ILE A 103 -2.21 7.45 -25.13
N ASN A 104 -2.83 8.62 -25.26
CA ASN A 104 -2.16 9.86 -25.68
C ASN A 104 -1.17 10.38 -24.64
N GLU A 105 -1.51 10.25 -23.35
CA GLU A 105 -0.71 10.79 -22.25
C GLU A 105 0.19 9.75 -21.58
N LYS A 106 0.46 8.62 -22.24
CA LYS A 106 1.38 7.59 -21.77
C LYS A 106 2.80 8.10 -21.51
N GLN A 107 3.19 9.22 -22.10
CA GLN A 107 4.44 9.90 -21.78
C GLN A 107 4.55 10.31 -20.30
N PHE A 108 3.44 10.55 -19.60
CA PHE A 108 3.43 11.01 -18.20
C PHE A 108 4.00 9.99 -17.21
N ILE A 109 4.07 8.71 -17.56
CA ILE A 109 4.59 7.65 -16.68
C ILE A 109 6.09 7.35 -16.88
N ASN A 110 6.74 7.92 -17.89
CA ASN A 110 8.11 7.54 -18.28
C ASN A 110 9.22 8.45 -17.70
N TYR A 111 8.93 9.36 -16.77
CA TYR A 111 9.91 10.36 -16.35
C TYR A 111 10.19 10.41 -14.83
N THR A 112 11.46 10.66 -14.48
CA THR A 112 11.99 10.79 -13.11
C THR A 112 12.21 12.28 -12.75
N LEU A 113 11.87 12.63 -11.50
CA LEU A 113 12.09 13.91 -10.78
C LEU A 113 11.02 15.02 -10.96
N ASN A 114 10.17 15.12 -9.92
CA ASN A 114 9.47 16.29 -9.38
C ASN A 114 8.36 16.95 -10.20
N ALA A 115 8.66 17.74 -11.24
CA ALA A 115 7.62 18.33 -12.11
C ALA A 115 6.71 17.25 -12.74
N LYS A 116 7.22 16.02 -12.79
CA LYS A 116 6.57 14.84 -13.37
C LYS A 116 5.76 14.01 -12.37
N LEU A 117 5.92 14.17 -11.05
CA LEU A 117 5.10 13.42 -10.09
C LEU A 117 3.63 13.88 -10.18
N LYS A 118 3.41 15.18 -10.39
CA LYS A 118 2.10 15.75 -10.69
C LYS A 118 1.49 15.15 -11.96
N ALA A 119 2.22 15.13 -13.08
CA ALA A 119 1.75 14.51 -14.33
C ALA A 119 1.48 13.00 -14.18
N THR A 120 2.37 12.28 -13.49
CA THR A 120 2.19 10.86 -13.14
C THR A 120 0.92 10.63 -12.32
N ALA A 121 0.60 11.55 -11.40
CA ALA A 121 -0.59 11.46 -10.57
C ALA A 121 -1.88 11.78 -11.33
N VAL A 122 -1.85 12.78 -12.23
CA VAL A 122 -2.97 13.05 -13.16
C VAL A 122 -3.26 11.81 -13.99
N TYR A 123 -2.23 11.20 -14.59
CA TYR A 123 -2.37 9.94 -15.30
C TYR A 123 -2.96 8.84 -14.39
N GLY A 124 -2.43 8.72 -13.16
CA GLY A 124 -2.91 7.79 -12.16
C GLY A 124 -4.38 7.96 -11.78
N TYR A 125 -4.88 9.20 -11.76
CA TYR A 125 -6.28 9.51 -11.48
C TYR A 125 -7.18 9.03 -12.61
N PHE A 126 -6.88 9.37 -13.86
CA PHE A 126 -7.66 8.89 -15.01
C PHE A 126 -7.56 7.37 -15.18
N LEU A 127 -6.43 6.77 -14.83
CA LEU A 127 -6.28 5.33 -14.80
C LEU A 127 -7.18 4.69 -13.74
N GLU A 128 -7.40 5.35 -12.61
CA GLU A 128 -8.37 4.89 -11.61
C GLU A 128 -9.79 4.97 -12.14
N GLN A 129 -10.19 6.10 -12.73
CA GLN A 129 -11.53 6.26 -13.33
C GLN A 129 -11.76 5.19 -14.40
N PHE A 130 -10.81 5.02 -15.32
CA PHE A 130 -10.85 3.97 -16.34
C PHE A 130 -11.00 2.59 -15.71
N SER A 131 -10.24 2.28 -14.64
CA SER A 131 -10.33 0.98 -13.99
C SER A 131 -11.71 0.71 -13.38
N GLN A 132 -12.37 1.72 -12.84
CA GLN A 132 -13.73 1.60 -12.30
C GLN A 132 -14.74 1.33 -13.43
N VAL A 133 -14.68 2.09 -14.53
CA VAL A 133 -15.54 1.88 -15.69
C VAL A 133 -15.28 0.50 -16.33
N PHE A 134 -14.03 0.08 -16.44
CA PHE A 134 -13.64 -1.23 -16.96
C PHE A 134 -14.23 -2.38 -16.12
N ILE A 135 -14.14 -2.29 -14.79
CA ILE A 135 -14.74 -3.27 -13.88
C ILE A 135 -16.25 -3.33 -14.07
N MET A 136 -16.93 -2.19 -14.23
CA MET A 136 -18.37 -2.17 -14.51
C MET A 136 -18.71 -2.86 -15.84
N LYS A 137 -17.90 -2.68 -16.89
CA LYS A 137 -18.06 -3.40 -18.16
C LYS A 137 -17.84 -4.91 -18.00
N GLN A 138 -16.86 -5.33 -17.18
CA GLN A 138 -16.65 -6.75 -16.86
C GLN A 138 -17.85 -7.36 -16.14
N LEU A 139 -18.40 -6.66 -15.14
CA LEU A 139 -19.59 -7.13 -14.40
C LEU A 139 -20.83 -7.27 -15.28
N LYS A 140 -20.92 -6.45 -16.34
CA LYS A 140 -21.97 -6.54 -17.37
C LYS A 140 -21.68 -7.56 -18.48
N ASN A 141 -20.56 -8.29 -18.39
CA ASN A 141 -20.08 -9.22 -19.42
C ASN A 141 -19.83 -8.56 -20.80
N GLU A 142 -19.57 -7.25 -20.84
CA GLU A 142 -19.26 -6.51 -22.07
C GLU A 142 -17.79 -6.67 -22.50
N THR A 143 -16.95 -7.27 -21.65
CA THR A 143 -15.57 -7.63 -21.97
C THR A 143 -15.19 -8.93 -21.26
N THR A 144 -14.44 -9.79 -21.95
CA THR A 144 -13.93 -11.06 -21.44
C THR A 144 -12.47 -10.96 -20.96
N THR A 145 -11.78 -9.86 -21.28
CA THR A 145 -10.37 -9.66 -20.90
C THR A 145 -10.26 -9.19 -19.46
N THR A 146 -9.18 -9.58 -18.78
CA THR A 146 -8.88 -9.04 -17.45
C THR A 146 -8.29 -7.65 -17.57
N LEU A 147 -8.52 -6.79 -16.56
CA LEU A 147 -7.88 -5.46 -16.53
C LEU A 147 -6.35 -5.59 -16.62
N LYS A 148 -5.75 -6.59 -15.97
CA LYS A 148 -4.30 -6.83 -16.02
C LYS A 148 -3.82 -7.05 -17.46
N ASP A 149 -4.51 -7.91 -18.21
CA ASP A 149 -4.11 -8.25 -19.57
C ASP A 149 -4.32 -7.04 -20.49
N PHE A 150 -5.46 -6.35 -20.34
CA PHE A 150 -5.74 -5.11 -21.07
C PHE A 150 -4.65 -4.05 -20.85
N LEU A 151 -4.25 -3.81 -19.60
CA LEU A 151 -3.23 -2.82 -19.27
C LEU A 151 -1.87 -3.17 -19.88
N LYS A 152 -1.53 -4.47 -19.95
CA LYS A 152 -0.30 -4.94 -20.55
C LYS A 152 -0.33 -4.78 -22.07
N GLU A 153 -1.43 -5.17 -22.71
CA GLU A 153 -1.56 -5.19 -24.17
C GLU A 153 -1.72 -3.78 -24.76
N HIS A 154 -2.61 -2.97 -24.18
CA HIS A 154 -2.97 -1.67 -24.75
C HIS A 154 -2.15 -0.52 -24.19
N LEU A 155 -1.76 -0.57 -22.91
CA LEU A 155 -1.05 0.52 -22.25
C LEU A 155 0.43 0.21 -21.99
N ASN A 156 0.89 -1.03 -22.23
CA ASN A 156 2.25 -1.49 -21.90
C ASN A 156 2.64 -1.17 -20.45
N ILE A 157 1.70 -1.32 -19.51
CA ILE A 157 1.97 -1.14 -18.08
C ILE A 157 1.69 -2.42 -17.32
N SER A 158 2.58 -2.76 -16.39
CA SER A 158 2.33 -3.89 -15.50
C SER A 158 1.20 -3.55 -14.52
N ASP A 159 0.41 -4.55 -14.16
CA ASP A 159 -0.66 -4.40 -13.16
C ASP A 159 -0.11 -3.89 -11.81
N SER A 160 1.05 -4.37 -11.36
CA SER A 160 1.72 -3.86 -10.15
C SER A 160 2.00 -2.35 -10.22
N TYR A 161 2.53 -1.86 -11.36
CA TYR A 161 2.78 -0.45 -11.56
C TYR A 161 1.49 0.36 -11.67
N SER A 162 0.47 -0.17 -12.36
CA SER A 162 -0.87 0.45 -12.46
C SER A 162 -1.49 0.72 -11.08
N ARG A 163 -1.33 -0.21 -10.13
CA ARG A 163 -1.86 -0.04 -8.77
C ARG A 163 -1.15 1.10 -8.02
N LYS A 164 0.16 1.29 -8.26
CA LYS A 164 0.92 2.42 -7.70
C LYS A 164 0.43 3.75 -8.25
N LEU A 165 0.22 3.83 -9.57
CA LEU A 165 -0.30 5.00 -10.25
C LEU A 165 -1.71 5.36 -9.76
N ARG A 166 -2.63 4.39 -9.72
CA ARG A 166 -4.00 4.60 -9.23
C ARG A 166 -4.04 5.08 -7.79
N TRP A 167 -3.20 4.49 -6.93
CA TRP A 167 -3.04 4.96 -5.56
C TRP A 167 -2.57 6.43 -5.51
N LEU A 168 -1.54 6.77 -6.29
CA LEU A 168 -1.01 8.13 -6.37
C LEU A 168 -2.10 9.11 -6.81
N GLY A 169 -2.85 8.78 -7.86
CA GLY A 169 -3.92 9.63 -8.40
C GLY A 169 -5.02 9.91 -7.39
N LYS A 170 -5.50 8.89 -6.67
CA LYS A 170 -6.48 9.07 -5.57
C LYS A 170 -5.96 10.01 -4.48
N LEU A 171 -4.70 9.80 -4.09
CA LEU A 171 -4.06 10.56 -3.05
C LEU A 171 -3.89 12.03 -3.46
N PHE A 172 -3.42 12.28 -4.68
CA PHE A 172 -3.14 13.62 -5.22
C PHE A 172 -4.39 14.45 -5.49
N TYR A 173 -5.47 13.80 -5.91
CA TYR A 173 -6.75 14.47 -6.11
C TYR A 173 -7.32 15.03 -4.80
N LYS A 174 -7.11 14.30 -3.68
CA LYS A 174 -7.63 14.69 -2.37
C LYS A 174 -6.71 15.66 -1.62
N TYR A 175 -5.39 15.54 -1.78
CA TYR A 175 -4.40 16.24 -0.97
C TYR A 175 -3.47 17.08 -1.85
N GLU A 176 -3.80 18.36 -2.01
CA GLU A 176 -3.14 19.23 -2.98
C GLU A 176 -1.64 19.46 -2.70
N ARG A 177 -1.21 19.50 -1.43
CA ARG A 177 0.22 19.65 -1.11
C ARG A 177 1.07 18.48 -1.54
N ILE A 178 0.48 17.29 -1.66
CA ILE A 178 1.19 16.10 -2.13
C ILE A 178 1.63 16.30 -3.59
N GLN A 179 0.93 17.15 -4.35
CA GLN A 179 1.31 17.53 -5.72
C GLN A 179 2.65 18.25 -5.82
N SER A 180 3.11 18.86 -4.73
CA SER A 180 4.36 19.61 -4.67
C SER A 180 5.51 18.77 -4.10
N LEU A 181 5.35 17.44 -4.04
CA LEU A 181 6.38 16.58 -3.48
C LEU A 181 7.52 16.27 -4.46
N CYS A 182 8.67 16.61 -3.93
CA CYS A 182 10.09 16.37 -4.17
C CYS A 182 10.62 14.97 -4.51
N ILE A 183 9.76 14.00 -4.82
CA ILE A 183 10.05 12.57 -4.56
C ILE A 183 9.62 11.64 -5.69
N SER A 184 10.33 10.51 -5.88
CA SER A 184 9.90 9.50 -6.85
C SER A 184 8.65 8.75 -6.37
N LEU A 185 7.79 8.31 -7.32
CA LEU A 185 6.62 7.47 -7.01
C LEU A 185 7.03 6.21 -6.22
N ASN A 186 8.14 5.56 -6.59
CA ASN A 186 8.57 4.34 -5.90
C ASN A 186 8.93 4.62 -4.44
N GLU A 187 9.63 5.72 -4.15
CA GLU A 187 9.99 6.07 -2.78
C GLU A 187 8.76 6.49 -1.97
N LEU A 188 7.85 7.27 -2.55
CA LEU A 188 6.58 7.61 -1.91
C LEU A 188 5.74 6.37 -1.61
N TYR A 189 5.67 5.42 -2.56
CA TYR A 189 4.89 4.19 -2.43
C TYR A 189 5.42 3.25 -1.35
N LYS A 190 6.74 3.21 -1.09
CA LYS A 190 7.31 2.44 0.05
C LYS A 190 6.69 2.86 1.39
N ARG A 191 6.23 4.11 1.47
CA ARG A 191 5.61 4.71 2.67
C ARG A 191 4.09 4.75 2.61
N LYS A 192 3.47 4.17 1.58
CA LYS A 192 2.02 4.18 1.35
C LYS A 192 1.19 3.99 2.62
N VAL A 193 1.46 2.92 3.36
CA VAL A 193 0.68 2.57 4.56
C VAL A 193 0.83 3.61 5.68
N ALA A 194 2.02 4.19 5.81
CA ALA A 194 2.28 5.22 6.80
C ALA A 194 1.58 6.52 6.45
N ILE A 195 1.61 6.89 5.17
CA ILE A 195 0.96 8.06 4.61
C ILE A 195 -0.57 7.95 4.76
N GLU A 196 -1.15 6.82 4.34
CA GLU A 196 -2.59 6.57 4.47
C GLU A 196 -3.04 6.62 5.94
N ASN A 197 -2.29 5.99 6.84
CA ASN A 197 -2.59 6.05 8.27
C ASN A 197 -2.54 7.47 8.81
N MET A 198 -1.47 8.22 8.53
CA MET A 198 -1.33 9.62 8.95
C MET A 198 -2.51 10.47 8.44
N LEU A 199 -2.86 10.36 7.15
CA LEU A 199 -3.90 11.18 6.55
C LEU A 199 -5.33 10.81 6.97
N ASN A 200 -5.56 9.57 7.40
CA ASN A 200 -6.89 9.10 7.82
C ASN A 200 -7.12 9.21 9.33
N LEU A 201 -6.06 9.16 10.14
CA LEU A 201 -6.18 9.11 11.60
C LEU A 201 -5.83 10.44 12.28
N ASP A 202 -5.07 11.31 11.62
CA ASP A 202 -4.64 12.60 12.16
C ASP A 202 -5.27 13.74 11.35
N ASN A 203 -6.34 14.33 11.90
CA ASN A 203 -7.11 15.36 11.21
C ASN A 203 -6.27 16.62 10.93
N GLU A 204 -5.40 17.02 11.86
CA GLU A 204 -4.55 18.20 11.68
C GLU A 204 -3.62 18.02 10.47
N LYS A 205 -2.95 16.87 10.40
CA LYS A 205 -2.08 16.54 9.25
C LYS A 205 -2.88 16.40 7.97
N SER A 206 -4.06 15.77 8.03
CA SER A 206 -4.96 15.63 6.87
C SER A 206 -5.30 17.01 6.28
N GLN A 207 -5.72 17.95 7.12
CA GLN A 207 -6.05 19.32 6.73
C GLN A 207 -4.83 20.07 6.16
N PHE A 208 -3.66 19.93 6.80
CA PHE A 208 -2.42 20.49 6.26
C PHE A 208 -2.18 20.05 4.82
N TRP A 209 -2.33 18.75 4.52
CA TRP A 209 -2.07 18.19 3.19
C TRP A 209 -3.18 18.49 2.17
N MET A 210 -4.41 18.77 2.61
CA MET A 210 -5.53 19.19 1.74
C MET A 210 -5.34 20.62 1.22
N ASN A 211 -4.85 21.53 2.05
CA ASN A 211 -4.82 22.96 1.74
C ASN A 211 -3.83 23.33 0.64
N LYS A 212 -4.23 24.28 -0.21
CA LYS A 212 -3.30 24.95 -1.15
C LYS A 212 -2.06 25.49 -0.42
N ILE A 213 -0.92 25.46 -1.10
CA ILE A 213 0.24 26.22 -0.67
C ILE A 213 -0.08 27.69 -0.97
N ASN A 214 -0.62 28.39 0.03
CA ASN A 214 -0.75 29.84 0.00
C ASN A 214 0.65 30.42 0.23
N LEU A 215 1.30 30.81 -0.86
CA LEU A 215 2.35 31.83 -0.88
C LEU A 215 1.72 33.12 -1.39
#